data_AF-A0A5J4W542-F1
#
_entry.id   AF-A0A5J4W542-F1
#
_cell.length_a   1.000
_cell.length_b   1.000
_cell.length_c   1.000
_cell.angle_alpha   90.00
_cell.angle_beta   90.00
_cell.angle_gamma   90.00
#
_symmetry.space_group_name_H-M   'P 1'
#
loop_
_entity.id
_entity.type
_entity.pdbx_description
1 polymer ?
#
loop_
_entity_poly.entity_id
_entity_poly.type
_entity_poly.pdbx_seq_one_letter_code
_entity_poly.pdbx_strand_id
1 'polypeptide(L)'
;MHIIKGNMNAMQYLRILDEHLKAVGQRFCRKQFIMQADIDSKHKSRHATNWISKNKIKTIECLSNSHDISPIEHIFHILKKNLRDRIIRCVEEFERALIEE
;
A
#
# COMPACT_ATOMS: atom_id res chain seq x y z
N MET A 1 -3.33 8.80 3.85
CA MET A 1 -2.40 8.25 2.83
C MET A 1 -0.97 8.30 3.36
N HIS A 2 -0.08 7.39 2.93
CA HIS A 2 1.36 7.48 3.19
C HIS A 2 2.07 7.85 1.89
N ILE A 3 2.83 8.95 1.88
CA ILE A 3 3.52 9.45 0.68
C ILE A 3 4.98 9.00 0.71
N ILE A 4 5.41 8.33 -0.36
CA ILE A 4 6.80 7.87 -0.50
C ILE A 4 7.54 8.85 -1.40
N LYS A 5 8.66 9.39 -0.90
CA LYS A 5 9.56 10.22 -1.68
C LYS A 5 10.59 9.35 -2.40
N GLY A 6 10.70 9.51 -3.72
CA GLY A 6 11.57 8.72 -4.58
C GLY A 6 11.10 7.27 -4.77
N ASN A 7 11.98 6.43 -5.32
CA ASN A 7 11.67 5.01 -5.54
C ASN A 7 11.69 4.24 -4.22
N MET A 8 10.62 3.47 -3.94
CA MET A 8 10.54 2.66 -2.73
C MET A 8 11.53 1.49 -2.78
N ASN A 9 12.42 1.42 -1.80
CA ASN A 9 13.26 0.26 -1.54
C ASN A 9 12.66 -0.68 -0.48
N ALA A 10 13.27 -1.87 -0.30
CA ALA A 10 12.79 -2.87 0.65
C ALA A 10 12.76 -2.39 2.11
N MET A 11 13.68 -1.51 2.51
CA MET A 11 13.71 -0.96 3.88
C MET A 11 12.64 0.09 4.12
N GLN A 12 12.32 0.91 3.11
CA GLN A 12 11.15 1.81 3.14
C GLN A 12 9.86 1.00 3.21
N TYR A 13 9.74 -0.06 2.41
CA TYR A 13 8.59 -0.96 2.47
C TYR A 13 8.40 -1.57 3.86
N LEU A 14 9.48 -2.08 4.48
CA LEU A 14 9.43 -2.59 5.84
C LEU A 14 8.95 -1.56 6.87
N ARG A 15 9.44 -0.32 6.78
CA ARG A 15 8.99 0.77 7.67
C ARG A 15 7.50 1.02 7.51
N ILE A 16 6.98 1.03 6.28
CA ILE A 16 5.56 1.21 6.02
C ILE A 16 4.73 0.07 6.65
N LEU A 17 5.18 -1.18 6.54
CA LEU A 17 4.50 -2.30 7.17
C LEU A 17 4.49 -2.18 8.70
N ASP A 18 5.61 -1.77 9.28
CA ASP A 18 5.76 -1.63 10.73
C ASP A 18 4.89 -0.50 11.31
N GLU A 19 4.91 0.66 10.66
CA GLU A 19 4.16 1.85 11.07
C GLU A 19 2.65 1.70 10.84
N HIS A 20 2.22 1.15 9.70
CA HIS A 20 0.84 1.26 9.25
C HIS A 20 0.08 -0.07 9.30
N LEU A 21 0.66 -1.17 8.86
CA LEU A 21 -0.11 -2.39 8.57
C LEU A 21 -0.83 -2.94 9.80
N LYS A 22 -0.13 -3.05 10.94
CA LYS A 22 -0.74 -3.59 12.17
C LYS A 22 -1.84 -2.69 12.70
N ALA A 23 -1.57 -1.38 12.78
CA ALA A 23 -2.52 -0.41 13.32
C ALA A 23 -3.78 -0.36 12.46
N VAL A 24 -3.63 -0.29 11.13
CA VAL A 24 -4.75 -0.28 10.17
C VAL A 24 -5.49 -1.61 10.19
N GLY A 25 -4.77 -2.74 10.09
CA GLY A 25 -5.37 -4.07 10.10
C GLY A 25 -6.17 -4.33 11.36
N GLN A 26 -5.66 -3.94 12.54
CA GLN A 26 -6.39 -4.07 13.80
C GLN A 26 -7.61 -3.15 13.88
N ARG A 27 -7.48 -1.91 13.40
CA ARG A 27 -8.56 -0.91 13.42
C ARG A 27 -9.74 -1.33 12.55
N PHE A 28 -9.49 -1.80 11.32
CA PHE A 28 -10.55 -2.07 10.34
C PHE A 28 -10.97 -3.53 10.29
N CYS A 29 -10.05 -4.46 10.54
CA CYS A 29 -10.26 -5.90 10.36
C CYS A 29 -10.08 -6.72 11.65
N ARG A 30 -9.92 -6.04 12.81
CA ARG A 30 -9.68 -6.66 14.12
C ARG A 30 -8.45 -7.59 14.09
N LYS A 31 -8.46 -8.68 14.85
CA LYS A 31 -7.31 -9.58 15.01
C LYS A 31 -7.07 -10.55 13.84
N GLN A 32 -7.94 -10.59 12.83
CA GLN A 32 -7.90 -11.63 11.79
C GLN A 32 -7.96 -11.03 10.39
N PHE A 33 -6.94 -10.25 10.03
CA PHE A 33 -6.79 -9.77 8.66
C PHE A 33 -5.83 -10.63 7.85
N ILE A 34 -6.03 -10.60 6.53
CA ILE A 34 -5.15 -11.24 5.56
C ILE A 34 -4.60 -10.13 4.68
N MET A 35 -3.28 -10.10 4.51
CA MET A 35 -2.59 -9.12 3.69
C MET A 35 -2.48 -9.65 2.24
N GLN A 36 -2.77 -8.79 1.28
CA GLN A 36 -2.47 -9.02 -0.14
C GLN A 36 -1.46 -7.97 -0.59
N ALA A 37 -0.45 -8.39 -1.35
CA ALA A 37 0.53 -7.53 -1.98
C ALA A 37 0.84 -8.05 -3.40
N ASP A 38 1.28 -7.17 -4.30
CA ASP A 38 1.72 -7.58 -5.63
C ASP A 38 3.01 -8.44 -5.58
N ILE A 39 3.40 -8.99 -6.73
CA ILE A 39 4.57 -9.86 -6.83
C ILE A 39 5.92 -9.12 -6.97
N ASP A 40 5.98 -7.82 -6.63
CA ASP A 40 7.22 -7.06 -6.73
C ASP A 40 8.34 -7.65 -5.87
N SER A 41 9.55 -7.67 -6.45
CA SER A 41 10.78 -8.13 -5.80
C SER A 41 11.00 -7.58 -4.39
N LYS A 42 10.64 -6.32 -4.12
CA LYS A 42 10.81 -5.69 -2.80
C LYS A 42 9.87 -6.30 -1.75
N HIS A 43 8.67 -6.70 -2.13
CA HIS A 43 7.69 -7.37 -1.28
C HIS A 43 8.07 -8.84 -1.03
N LYS A 44 8.78 -9.46 -1.98
CA LYS A 44 9.35 -10.81 -1.86
C LYS A 44 10.75 -10.85 -1.24
N SER A 45 11.31 -9.70 -0.88
CA SER A 45 12.64 -9.63 -0.28
C SER A 45 12.72 -10.42 1.03
N ARG A 46 13.89 -10.96 1.36
CA ARG A 46 14.13 -11.68 2.63
C ARG A 46 13.73 -10.85 3.85
N HIS A 47 13.95 -9.53 3.77
CA HIS A 47 13.59 -8.59 4.82
C HIS A 47 12.07 -8.54 5.03
N ALA A 48 11.30 -8.37 3.96
CA ALA A 48 9.84 -8.35 4.00
C ALA A 48 9.24 -9.68 4.48
N THR A 49 9.69 -10.81 3.92
CA THR A 49 9.17 -12.14 4.27
C THR A 49 9.46 -12.50 5.73
N ASN A 50 10.64 -12.18 6.24
CA ASN A 50 10.99 -12.36 7.65
C ASN A 50 10.11 -11.51 8.57
N TRP A 51 9.84 -10.24 8.22
CA TRP A 51 8.99 -9.37 9.02
C TRP A 51 7.54 -9.89 9.06
N ILE A 52 6.98 -10.30 7.92
CA ILE A 52 5.62 -10.86 7.84
C ILE A 52 5.50 -12.11 8.72
N SER A 53 6.46 -13.03 8.61
CA SER A 53 6.51 -14.26 9.41
C SER A 53 6.64 -13.97 10.91
N LYS A 54 7.57 -13.10 11.31
CA LYS A 54 7.77 -12.69 12.72
C LYS A 54 6.50 -12.10 13.33
N ASN A 55 5.72 -11.38 12.53
CA ASN A 55 4.50 -10.73 12.97
C ASN A 55 3.23 -11.59 12.81
N LYS A 56 3.37 -12.85 12.38
CA LYS A 56 2.28 -13.81 12.19
C LYS A 56 1.15 -13.28 11.30
N ILE A 57 1.51 -12.48 10.29
CA ILE A 57 0.54 -11.92 9.34
C ILE A 57 0.25 -12.97 8.27
N LYS A 58 -1.04 -13.28 8.06
CA LYS A 58 -1.48 -14.15 6.96
C LYS A 58 -1.39 -13.37 5.65
N THR A 59 -0.92 -14.02 4.59
CA THR A 59 -0.85 -13.45 3.24
C THR A 59 -1.59 -14.29 2.22
N ILE A 60 -2.22 -13.65 1.24
CA ILE A 60 -2.73 -14.32 0.03
C ILE A 60 -1.68 -14.23 -1.06
N GLU A 61 -1.47 -15.34 -1.77
CA GLU A 61 -0.59 -15.36 -2.94
C GLU A 61 -1.25 -14.62 -4.11
N CYS A 62 -0.49 -13.69 -4.68
CA CYS A 62 -0.91 -12.90 -5.82
C CYS A 62 -0.47 -13.60 -7.11
N LEU A 63 -1.41 -13.93 -8.00
CA LEU A 63 -1.10 -14.47 -9.32
C LEU A 63 -0.41 -13.36 -10.15
N SER A 64 0.62 -13.70 -10.92
CA SER A 64 1.47 -12.74 -11.64
C SER A 64 0.73 -11.80 -12.60
N ASN A 65 -0.51 -12.15 -13.00
CA ASN A 65 -1.34 -11.40 -13.94
C ASN A 65 -2.58 -10.78 -13.27
N SER A 66 -2.64 -10.74 -11.93
CA SER A 66 -3.84 -10.30 -11.20
C SER A 66 -3.93 -8.79 -10.98
N HIS A 67 -3.19 -7.98 -11.75
CA HIS A 67 -3.24 -6.52 -11.63
C HIS A 67 -4.67 -6.00 -11.82
N ASP A 68 -5.39 -6.51 -12.83
CA ASP A 68 -6.78 -6.17 -13.10
C ASP A 68 -7.79 -6.72 -12.08
N ILE A 69 -7.36 -7.61 -11.18
CA ILE A 69 -8.21 -8.28 -10.18
C ILE A 69 -8.02 -7.63 -8.80
N SER A 70 -7.00 -6.80 -8.61
CA SER A 70 -6.73 -6.19 -7.30
C SER A 70 -7.76 -5.09 -6.99
N PRO A 71 -8.52 -5.20 -5.88
CA PRO A 71 -9.47 -4.16 -5.49
C PRO A 71 -8.85 -2.77 -5.32
N ILE A 72 -7.52 -2.69 -5.07
CA ILE A 72 -6.81 -1.42 -4.94
C ILE A 72 -6.76 -0.61 -6.23
N GLU A 73 -6.74 -1.27 -7.40
CA GLU A 73 -6.72 -0.56 -8.69
C GLU A 73 -8.03 0.20 -8.91
N HIS A 74 -9.15 -0.36 -8.46
CA HIS A 74 -10.44 0.33 -8.49
C HIS A 74 -10.44 1.56 -7.57
N ILE A 75 -9.87 1.45 -6.38
CA ILE A 75 -9.72 2.59 -5.45
C ILE A 75 -8.84 3.67 -6.08
N PHE A 76 -7.71 3.32 -6.69
CA PHE A 76 -6.87 4.27 -7.40
C PHE A 76 -7.55 4.91 -8.61
N HIS A 77 -8.41 4.17 -9.32
CA HIS A 77 -9.22 4.72 -10.39
C HIS A 77 -10.16 5.82 -9.89
N ILE A 78 -10.88 5.56 -8.80
CA ILE A 78 -11.79 6.54 -8.17
C ILE A 78 -10.99 7.76 -7.68
N LEU A 79 -9.86 7.54 -6.98
CA LEU A 79 -9.00 8.61 -6.49
C LEU A 79 -8.51 9.51 -7.64
N LYS A 80 -8.00 8.92 -8.73
CA LYS A 80 -7.59 9.66 -9.94
C LYS A 80 -8.76 10.39 -10.60
N LYS A 81 -9.97 9.84 -10.54
CA LYS A 81 -11.18 10.50 -11.07
C LYS A 81 -11.52 11.74 -10.27
N ASN A 82 -11.53 11.67 -8.93
CA ASN A 82 -11.87 12.81 -8.10
C ASN A 82 -10.82 13.94 -8.20
N LEU A 83 -9.54 13.57 -8.35
CA LEU A 83 -8.46 14.54 -8.50
C LEU A 83 -8.42 15.23 -9.87
N ARG A 84 -9.06 14.64 -10.91
CA ARG A 84 -9.02 15.19 -12.28
C ARG A 84 -9.68 16.56 -12.39
N ASP A 85 -10.66 16.85 -11.54
CA ASP A 85 -11.40 18.12 -11.57
C ASP A 85 -10.71 19.21 -10.73
N ARG A 86 -9.62 18.89 -10.02
CA ARG A 86 -8.84 19.83 -9.21
C ARG A 86 -7.74 20.49 -10.04
N ILE A 87 -7.52 21.79 -9.81
CA ILE A 87 -6.36 22.52 -10.37
C ILE A 87 -5.17 22.29 -9.45
N ILE A 88 -4.17 21.54 -9.91
CA ILE A 88 -2.98 21.17 -9.15
C ILE A 88 -1.74 21.60 -9.93
N ARG A 89 -0.91 22.46 -9.34
CA ARG A 89 0.18 23.15 -10.04
C ARG A 89 1.57 22.66 -9.63
N CYS A 90 1.69 22.04 -8.47
CA CYS A 90 2.94 21.47 -7.99
C CYS A 90 2.74 20.18 -7.19
N VAL A 91 3.84 19.50 -6.90
CA VAL A 91 3.82 18.23 -6.16
C VAL A 91 3.26 18.40 -4.75
N GLU A 92 3.54 19.53 -4.10
CA GLU A 92 3.04 19.84 -2.75
C GLU A 92 1.52 20.07 -2.73
N GLU A 93 0.96 20.66 -3.80
CA GLU A 93 -0.49 20.77 -3.96
C GLU A 93 -1.11 19.41 -4.25
N PHE A 94 -0.44 18.56 -5.04
CA PHE A 94 -0.89 17.20 -5.33
C PHE A 94 -0.95 16.34 -4.07
N GLU A 95 0.10 16.40 -3.24
CA GLU A 95 0.17 15.67 -1.97
C GLU A 95 -0.90 16.11 -0.99
N ARG A 96 -1.19 17.42 -0.92
CA ARG A 96 -2.29 17.94 -0.11
C ARG A 96 -3.64 17.46 -0.61
N ALA A 97 -3.88 17.55 -1.93
CA ALA A 97 -5.12 17.07 -2.52
C ALA A 97 -5.34 15.57 -2.25
N LEU A 98 -4.29 14.75 -2.32
CA LEU A 98 -4.35 13.31 -2.01
C LEU A 98 -4.71 12.99 -0.55
N ILE A 99 -4.37 13.87 0.39
CA ILE A 99 -4.68 13.68 1.82
C ILE A 99 -6.11 14.10 2.13
N GLU A 100 -6.69 15.01 1.35
CA GLU A 100 -8.05 15.54 1.52
C GLU A 100 -9.15 14.66 0.90
N GLU A 101 -8.81 13.79 -0.05
CA GLU A 101 -9.71 12.76 -0.59
C GLU A 101 -10.03 11.68 0.45
#